data_AF-A0A924NP66-F1
#
_entry.id   AF-A0A924NP66-F1
#
_cell.length_a   1.000
_cell.length_b   1.000
_cell.length_c   1.000
_cell.angle_alpha   90.00
_cell.angle_beta   90.00
_cell.angle_gamma   90.00
#
_symmetry.space_group_name_H-M   'P 1'
#
loop_
_entity.id
_entity.type
_entity.pdbx_description
1 polymer ?
#
loop_
_entity_poly.entity_id
_entity_poly.type
_entity_poly.pdbx_seq_one_letter_code
_entity_poly.pdbx_strand_id
1 'polypeptide(L)' 'VGVERTFPVHTPVIDEIKIITRGDVRRAKLYYLRELRGKKAKIKEKRDIRPGAKAAPAAKAAPAAPSEA' A
#
# COMPACT_ATOMS: atom_id res chain seq x y z
N VAL A 1 -20.15 -3.70 -14.60
CA VAL A 1 -20.81 -4.15 -13.34
C VAL A 1 -19.78 -4.03 -12.23
N GLY A 2 -20.07 -3.30 -11.16
CA GLY A 2 -19.16 -3.18 -10.01
C GLY A 2 -19.31 -4.41 -9.11
N VAL A 3 -18.19 -4.98 -8.65
CA VAL A 3 -18.19 -6.16 -7.76
C VAL A 3 -17.43 -5.81 -6.50
N GLU A 4 -18.05 -6.03 -5.35
CA GLU A 4 -17.40 -5.92 -4.06
C GLU A 4 -16.99 -7.31 -3.55
N ARG A 5 -15.80 -7.41 -2.97
CA ARG A 5 -15.27 -8.65 -2.39
C ARG A 5 -14.68 -8.36 -1.02
N THR A 6 -14.93 -9.25 -0.06
CA THR A 6 -14.32 -9.22 1.27
C THR A 6 -13.28 -10.33 1.34
N PHE A 7 -12.05 -9.98 1.68
CA PHE A 7 -10.93 -10.91 1.72
C PHE A 7 -10.46 -11.11 3.17
N PRO A 8 -10.53 -12.33 3.73
CA PRO A 8 -9.91 -12.65 5.01
C PRO A 8 -8.38 -12.61 4.92
N VAL A 9 -7.69 -12.08 5.92
CA VAL A 9 -6.23 -11.83 5.87
C VAL A 9 -5.41 -13.12 5.93
N HIS A 10 -5.90 -14.14 6.65
CA HIS A 10 -5.17 -15.39 6.90
C HIS A 10 -5.72 -16.58 6.11
N THR A 11 -6.39 -16.30 4.99
CA THR A 11 -6.97 -17.35 4.16
C THR A 11 -5.91 -17.93 3.21
N PRO A 12 -5.86 -19.26 3.00
CA PRO A 12 -4.88 -19.90 2.12
C PRO A 12 -5.17 -19.68 0.61
N VAL A 13 -6.31 -19.05 0.28
CA VAL A 13 -6.73 -18.76 -1.10
C VAL A 13 -6.02 -17.51 -1.67
N ILE A 14 -5.30 -16.73 -0.84
CA ILE A 14 -4.67 -15.47 -1.23
C ILE A 14 -3.16 -15.60 -1.05
N ASP A 15 -2.39 -15.39 -2.13
CA ASP A 15 -0.93 -15.43 -2.09
C ASP A 15 -0.32 -14.18 -1.43
N GLU A 16 -0.67 -12.99 -1.93
CA GLU A 16 -0.05 -11.73 -1.49
C GLU A 16 -0.97 -10.51 -1.69
N ILE A 17 -0.91 -9.56 -0.75
CA ILE A 17 -1.63 -8.28 -0.84
C ILE A 17 -0.62 -7.17 -1.16
N LYS A 18 -0.62 -6.69 -2.42
CA LYS A 18 0.23 -5.57 -2.88
C LYS A 18 -0.53 -4.26 -2.93
N ILE A 19 0.07 -3.20 -2.40
CA ILE A 19 -0.45 -1.83 -2.54
C ILE A 19 -0.04 -1.29 -3.90
N ILE A 20 -0.98 -1.24 -4.84
CA ILE A 20 -0.73 -0.68 -6.18
C ILE A 20 -0.71 0.86 -6.12
N THR A 21 -1.68 1.45 -5.43
CA THR A 21 -1.88 2.90 -5.40
C THR A 21 -2.47 3.33 -4.05
N ARG A 22 -2.01 4.46 -3.52
CA ARG A 22 -2.58 5.06 -2.30
C ARG A 22 -3.60 6.14 -2.69
N GLY A 23 -4.84 5.99 -2.27
CA GLY A 23 -5.89 7.00 -2.47
C GLY A 23 -5.94 8.01 -1.32
N ASP A 24 -6.25 9.27 -1.61
CA ASP A 24 -6.54 10.28 -0.60
C ASP A 24 -8.04 10.24 -0.25
N VAL A 25 -8.35 9.78 0.96
CA VAL A 25 -9.72 9.58 1.45
C VAL A 25 -9.85 10.13 2.86
N ARG A 26 -11.01 10.75 3.15
CA ARG A 26 -11.32 11.34 4.46
C ARG A 26 -12.08 10.40 5.39
N ARG A 27 -12.77 9.41 4.85
CA ARG A 27 -13.61 8.46 5.60
C ARG A 27 -12.97 7.08 5.56
N ALA A 28 -12.97 6.36 6.70
CA ALA A 28 -12.45 5.00 6.77
C ALA A 28 -13.34 3.99 6.00
N LYS A 29 -14.65 4.17 6.05
CA LYS A 29 -15.62 3.36 5.30
C LYS A 29 -16.03 4.08 4.00
N LEU A 30 -15.77 3.47 2.86
CA LEU A 30 -15.97 4.07 1.53
C LEU A 30 -17.33 3.72 0.89
N TYR A 31 -18.37 3.47 1.69
CA TYR A 31 -19.69 3.07 1.17
C TYR A 31 -20.31 4.09 0.22
N TYR A 32 -19.93 5.36 0.33
CA TYR A 32 -20.38 6.42 -0.58
C TYR A 32 -19.98 6.17 -2.05
N LEU A 33 -18.96 5.33 -2.30
CA LEU A 33 -18.57 4.96 -3.67
C LEU A 33 -19.61 4.05 -4.35
N ARG A 34 -20.51 3.40 -3.59
CA ARG A 34 -21.57 2.53 -4.14
C ARG A 34 -22.60 3.32 -4.96
N GLU A 35 -22.90 4.53 -4.52
CA GLU A 35 -23.90 5.40 -5.13
C GLU A 35 -23.31 6.29 -6.25
N LEU A 36 -21.99 6.45 -6.27
CA LEU A 36 -21.29 7.28 -7.24
C LEU A 36 -20.93 6.47 -8.50
N ARG A 37 -21.15 7.07 -9.68
CA ARG A 37 -20.79 6.47 -10.97
C ARG A 37 -19.89 7.39 -11.80
N GLY A 38 -19.05 6.78 -12.65
CA GLY A 38 -18.18 7.49 -13.59
C GLY A 38 -17.03 8.26 -12.92
N LYS A 39 -16.71 9.45 -13.43
CA LYS A 39 -15.59 10.27 -12.93
C LYS A 39 -15.70 10.64 -11.44
N LYS A 40 -16.92 10.68 -10.90
CA LYS A 40 -17.20 11.00 -9.50
C LYS A 40 -16.76 9.90 -8.52
N ALA A 41 -16.68 8.65 -8.96
CA ALA A 41 -16.22 7.54 -8.13
C ALA A 41 -14.68 7.40 -8.10
N LYS A 42 -13.96 8.17 -8.94
CA LYS A 42 -12.50 8.07 -9.03
C LYS A 42 -11.86 8.79 -7.84
N ILE A 43 -11.18 8.03 -6.99
CA ILE A 43 -10.39 8.57 -5.87
C ILE A 43 -9.10 9.16 -6.43
N LYS A 44 -8.71 10.34 -5.94
CA LYS A 44 -7.43 10.97 -6.29
C LYS A 44 -6.31 10.26 -5.56
N GLU A 45 -5.17 10.10 -6.24
CA GLU A 45 -3.99 9.52 -5.64
C GLU A 45 -3.41 10.44 -4.57
N LYS A 46 -3.09 9.86 -3.42
CA LYS A 46 -2.41 10.55 -2.32
C LYS A 46 -0.94 10.66 -2.68
N ARG A 47 -0.55 11.82 -3.20
CA ARG A 47 0.86 12.19 -3.31
C ARG A 47 1.35 12.53 -1.91
N ASP A 48 2.11 11.63 -1.31
CA ASP A 48 2.82 11.89 -0.06
C ASP A 48 3.87 12.98 -0.34
N ILE A 49 3.48 14.25 -0.26
CA ILE A 49 4.40 15.39 -0.16
C ILE A 49 4.91 15.37 1.27
N ARG A 50 5.81 14.43 1.57
CA ARG A 50 6.57 14.46 2.80
C ARG A 50 7.93 15.06 2.47
N PRO A 51 8.19 16.35 2.77
CA PRO A 51 9.57 16.83 2.79
C PRO A 51 10.24 16.17 4.01
N GLY A 52 10.91 15.04 3.81
CA GLY A 52 11.67 14.38 4.89
C GLY A 52 11.83 12.87 4.83
N ALA A 53 11.27 12.14 3.86
CA ALA A 53 11.44 10.68 3.78
C ALA A 53 12.42 10.22 2.69
N LYS A 54 13.47 11.01 2.41
CA LYS A 54 14.73 10.50 1.86
C LYS A 54 15.69 10.26 3.03
N ALA A 55 15.47 9.22 3.82
CA ALA A 55 16.46 8.73 4.79
C ALA A 55 16.15 7.29 5.22
N ALA A 56 16.62 6.35 4.41
CA ALA A 56 17.31 5.15 4.86
C ALA A 56 17.92 4.44 3.63
N PRO A 57 19.12 4.83 3.18
CA PRO A 57 20.00 3.88 2.52
C PRO A 57 20.66 2.99 3.59
N ALA A 58 21.14 1.82 3.16
CA ALA A 58 22.05 0.90 3.86
C ALA A 58 21.41 -0.26 4.65
N ALA A 59 21.23 -1.38 3.94
CA ALA A 59 21.66 -2.70 4.42
C ALA A 59 22.17 -3.55 3.25
N LYS A 60 23.23 -3.04 2.59
CA LYS A 60 24.22 -3.86 1.90
C LYS A 60 25.58 -3.49 2.48
N ALA A 61 26.03 -4.27 3.47
CA ALA A 61 27.42 -4.32 3.89
C ALA A 61 27.64 -5.66 4.61
N ALA A 62 28.29 -6.59 3.91
CA ALA A 62 29.08 -7.61 4.55
C ALA A 62 30.30 -6.94 5.20
N PRO A 63 30.75 -7.43 6.36
CA PRO A 63 32.18 -7.63 6.58
C PRO A 63 32.41 -9.05 7.13
N ALA A 64 33.22 -9.85 6.45
CA ALA A 64 34.66 -10.00 6.71
C ALA A 64 34.92 -10.95 7.89
N ALA A 65 35.62 -12.03 7.57
CA ALA A 65 36.10 -13.06 8.48
C ALA A 65 36.95 -12.47 9.62
N PRO A 66 36.91 -13.05 10.83
CA PRO A 66 38.00 -12.91 11.77
C PRO A 66 39.10 -13.92 11.42
N SER A 67 40.21 -13.42 10.90
CA SER A 67 41.52 -14.03 11.09
C SER A 67 41.99 -13.73 12.51
N GLU A 68 42.02 -14.72 13.39
CA GLU A 68 42.98 -14.86 14.50
C GLU A 68 42.71 -16.17 15.28
N ALA A 69 43.51 -17.20 14.97
CA ALA A 69 44.23 -18.07 15.89
C ALA A 69 45.04 -19.10 15.08
#